data_AF-A0A6A0A075-F1
#
_entry.id   AF-A0A6A0A075-F1
#
_cell.length_a   1.000
_cell.length_b   1.000
_cell.length_c   1.000
_cell.angle_alpha   90.00
_cell.angle_beta   90.00
_cell.angle_gamma   90.00
#
_symmetry.space_group_name_H-M   'P 1'
#
loop_
_entity.id
_entity.type
_entity.pdbx_description
1 polymer ?
#
loop_
_entity_poly.entity_id
_entity_poly.type
_entity_poly.pdbx_seq_one_letter_code
_entity_poly.pdbx_strand_id
1 'polypeptide(L)'
;MVEEAKPNKRDRRPLPPPPPEFDTLDALPTDTQGIDEFNQRMTMYWDKCSLMGCPICGRTFRPDAYEKHSKVCTPDNPGGPLGMPKGPAAAARLAAAKCGQQYMSSSLLIHIPQCYEKWLKVESVKGPRERREPPPPPPELDQPLPTTPD
;
A
#
# COMPACT_ATOMS: atom_id res chain seq x y z
N MET A 1 6.02 16.64 -8.39
CA MET A 1 4.91 16.67 -7.43
C MET A 1 3.98 17.77 -7.89
N VAL A 2 2.84 17.43 -8.49
CA VAL A 2 1.86 18.46 -8.87
C VAL A 2 1.12 18.82 -7.60
N GLU A 3 1.34 20.03 -7.09
CA GLU A 3 0.49 20.59 -6.05
C GLU A 3 -0.93 20.65 -6.61
N GLU A 4 -1.84 19.82 -6.10
CA GLU A 4 -3.24 19.91 -6.46
C GLU A 4 -3.76 21.27 -5.99
N ALA A 5 -4.27 22.07 -6.93
CA ALA A 5 -4.79 23.40 -6.63
C ALA A 5 -5.88 23.29 -5.56
N LYS A 6 -5.73 24.06 -4.47
CA LYS A 6 -6.70 24.06 -3.36
C LYS A 6 -8.11 24.30 -3.92
N PRO A 7 -9.09 23.45 -3.62
CA PRO A 7 -10.44 23.61 -4.11
C PRO A 7 -11.02 24.97 -3.73
N ASN A 8 -11.95 25.46 -4.56
CA ASN A 8 -12.62 26.75 -4.35
C ASN A 8 -13.21 26.79 -2.94
N LYS A 9 -13.23 27.96 -2.30
CA LYS A 9 -13.66 28.14 -0.91
C LYS A 9 -15.03 27.52 -0.62
N ARG A 10 -15.92 27.45 -1.62
CA ARG A 10 -17.26 26.86 -1.54
C ARG A 10 -17.26 25.33 -1.54
N ASP A 11 -16.26 24.72 -2.15
CA ASP A 11 -16.10 23.27 -2.29
C ASP A 11 -15.21 22.68 -1.18
N ARG A 12 -14.67 23.53 -0.30
CA ARG A 12 -13.91 23.07 0.87
C ARG A 12 -14.87 22.45 1.86
N ARG A 13 -14.58 21.21 2.27
CA ARG A 13 -15.23 20.61 3.42
C ARG A 13 -15.07 21.56 4.62
N PRO A 14 -16.15 21.92 5.33
CA PRO A 14 -16.05 22.74 6.53
C PRO A 14 -15.09 22.08 7.51
N LEU A 15 -14.27 22.89 8.17
CA LEU A 15 -13.42 22.38 9.25
C LEU A 15 -14.33 21.76 10.32
N PRO A 16 -13.94 20.63 10.92
CA PRO A 16 -14.61 20.15 12.12
C PRO A 16 -14.60 21.29 13.15
N PRO A 17 -15.69 21.47 13.92
CA PRO A 17 -15.68 22.43 15.01
C PRO A 17 -14.48 22.14 15.93
N PRO A 18 -13.83 23.17 16.48
CA PRO A 18 -12.74 22.96 17.42
C PRO A 18 -13.22 22.02 18.54
N PRO A 19 -12.37 21.09 19.01
CA PRO A 19 -12.73 20.22 20.12
C PRO A 19 -13.22 21.07 21.30
N PRO A 20 -14.32 20.71 21.98
CA PRO A 20 -14.85 21.50 23.10
C PRO A 20 -13.85 21.67 24.25
N GLU A 21 -12.85 20.80 24.31
CA GLU A 21 -11.67 20.87 25.18
C GLU A 21 -10.82 22.14 24.97
N PHE A 22 -11.01 22.88 23.86
CA PHE A 22 -10.29 24.14 23.61
C PHE A 22 -10.83 25.32 24.44
N ASP A 23 -12.12 25.29 24.79
CA ASP A 23 -12.78 26.37 25.54
C ASP A 23 -12.90 26.05 27.04
N THR A 24 -12.87 24.76 27.39
CA THR A 24 -12.93 24.29 28.78
C THR A 24 -11.65 23.54 29.14
N LEU A 25 -10.84 24.16 30.00
CA LEU A 25 -9.83 23.55 30.87
C LEU A 25 -8.38 23.52 30.34
N ASP A 26 -7.49 23.89 31.27
CA ASP A 26 -6.09 23.49 31.43
C ASP A 26 -5.23 23.36 30.16
N ALA A 27 -4.23 24.24 30.07
CA ALA A 27 -3.27 24.32 28.98
C ALA A 27 -2.90 22.95 28.39
N LEU A 28 -3.02 22.83 27.05
CA LEU A 28 -2.44 21.72 26.28
C LEU A 28 -1.06 21.37 26.87
N PRO A 29 -0.77 20.09 27.11
CA PRO A 29 0.50 19.71 27.71
C PRO A 29 1.65 20.26 26.87
N THR A 30 2.52 21.03 27.51
CA THR A 30 3.72 21.62 26.90
C THR A 30 4.96 20.76 27.10
N ASP A 31 4.93 19.85 28.07
CA ASP A 31 5.97 18.87 28.30
C ASP A 31 5.87 17.69 27.32
N THR A 32 7.01 17.12 26.95
CA THR A 32 7.07 16.02 25.97
C THR A 32 6.31 14.79 26.43
N GLN A 33 6.35 14.43 27.73
CA GLN A 33 5.59 13.28 28.24
C GLN A 33 4.09 13.55 28.18
N GLY A 34 3.65 14.76 28.52
CA GLY A 34 2.25 15.13 28.44
C GLY A 34 1.72 15.13 27.01
N ILE A 35 2.54 15.57 26.04
CA ILE A 35 2.22 15.52 24.61
C ILE A 35 2.07 14.07 24.14
N ASP A 36 3.02 13.21 24.51
CA ASP A 36 2.99 11.80 24.13
C ASP A 36 1.79 11.07 24.74
N GLU A 37 1.46 11.34 26.00
CA GLU A 37 0.30 10.76 26.67
C GLU A 37 -1.01 11.24 26.03
N PHE A 38 -1.11 12.52 25.68
CA PHE A 38 -2.26 13.06 24.96
C PHE A 38 -2.40 12.43 23.56
N ASN A 39 -1.31 12.33 22.80
CA ASN A 39 -1.29 11.71 21.48
C ASN A 39 -1.70 10.23 21.57
N GLN A 40 -1.15 9.48 22.54
CA GLN A 40 -1.52 8.09 22.76
C GLN A 40 -3.00 7.94 23.12
N ARG A 41 -3.54 8.80 24.01
CA ARG A 41 -4.95 8.77 24.38
C ARG A 41 -5.87 9.05 23.19
N MET A 42 -5.50 10.03 22.36
CA MET A 42 -6.24 10.36 21.14
C MET A 42 -6.17 9.24 20.10
N THR A 43 -4.99 8.62 19.91
CA THR A 43 -4.82 7.44 19.05
C THR A 43 -5.66 6.28 19.55
N MET A 44 -5.65 5.97 20.85
CA MET A 44 -6.46 4.89 21.41
C MET A 44 -7.97 5.13 21.22
N TYR A 45 -8.43 6.37 21.39
CA TYR A 45 -9.82 6.72 21.12
C TYR A 45 -10.17 6.58 19.63
N TRP A 46 -9.29 7.06 18.75
CA TRP A 46 -9.45 6.91 17.31
C TRP A 46 -9.52 5.44 16.90
N ASP A 47 -8.60 4.60 17.38
CA ASP A 47 -8.56 3.18 17.06
C ASP A 47 -9.79 2.43 17.57
N LYS A 48 -10.25 2.75 18.79
CA LYS A 48 -11.42 2.08 19.39
C LYS A 48 -12.75 2.50 18.77
N CYS A 49 -12.94 3.77 18.44
CA CYS A 49 -14.23 4.32 18.02
C CYS A 49 -14.35 4.55 16.51
N SER A 50 -13.23 4.67 15.80
CA SER A 50 -13.23 5.09 14.38
C SER A 50 -13.00 3.94 13.40
N LEU A 51 -12.70 2.72 13.85
CA LEU A 51 -12.42 1.59 12.97
C LEU A 51 -13.34 0.39 13.30
N MET A 52 -14.41 0.23 12.53
CA MET A 52 -15.32 -0.91 12.62
C MET A 52 -14.85 -2.04 11.70
N GLY A 53 -14.63 -3.22 12.27
CA GLY A 53 -14.30 -4.43 11.53
C GLY A 53 -15.53 -5.07 10.88
N CYS A 54 -15.40 -5.49 9.62
CA CYS A 54 -16.42 -6.29 8.95
C CYS A 54 -16.35 -7.76 9.41
N PRO A 55 -17.43 -8.36 9.92
CA PRO A 55 -17.43 -9.75 10.38
C PRO A 55 -17.31 -10.76 9.22
N ILE A 56 -17.60 -10.35 7.98
CA ILE A 56 -17.58 -11.24 6.81
C ILE A 56 -16.17 -11.29 6.20
N CYS A 57 -15.55 -10.13 5.96
CA CYS A 57 -14.26 -10.06 5.26
C CYS A 57 -13.08 -9.62 6.12
N GLY A 58 -13.29 -9.26 7.39
CA GLY A 58 -12.25 -8.88 8.33
C GLY A 58 -11.60 -7.51 8.11
N ARG A 59 -12.02 -6.72 7.09
CA ARG A 59 -11.48 -5.37 6.87
C ARG A 59 -12.05 -4.36 7.86
N THR A 60 -11.21 -3.41 8.28
CA THR A 60 -11.56 -2.31 9.17
C THR A 60 -11.87 -1.04 8.38
N PHE A 61 -12.97 -0.37 8.71
CA PHE A 61 -13.45 0.82 8.02
C PHE A 61 -13.86 1.91 9.02
N ARG A 62 -13.82 3.16 8.57
CA ARG A 62 -14.51 4.26 9.27
C ARG A 62 -16.01 4.04 9.27
N PRO A 63 -16.79 4.55 10.24
CA PRO A 63 -18.23 4.32 10.31
C PRO A 63 -18.97 4.64 8.98
N ASP A 64 -18.64 5.77 8.36
CA ASP A 64 -19.21 6.22 7.08
C ASP A 64 -18.82 5.34 5.89
N ALA A 65 -17.61 4.80 5.90
CA ALA A 65 -17.13 3.85 4.89
C ALA A 65 -17.69 2.44 5.14
N TYR A 66 -17.88 2.05 6.40
CA TYR A 66 -18.42 0.78 6.82
C TYR A 66 -19.86 0.60 6.33
N GLU A 67 -20.70 1.64 6.45
CA GLU A 67 -22.08 1.62 5.94
C GLU A 67 -22.19 1.34 4.44
N LYS A 68 -21.21 1.80 3.65
CA LYS A 68 -21.16 1.53 2.21
C LYS A 68 -20.64 0.13 1.96
N HIS A 69 -19.62 -0.29 2.72
CA HIS A 69 -19.03 -1.61 2.62
C HIS A 69 -20.01 -2.72 2.99
N SER A 70 -20.76 -2.58 4.09
CA SER A 70 -21.68 -3.59 4.61
C SER A 70 -22.82 -3.93 3.64
N LYS A 71 -23.18 -3.00 2.75
CA LYS A 71 -24.19 -3.22 1.69
C LYS A 71 -23.69 -4.11 0.55
N VAL A 72 -22.37 -4.17 0.34
CA VAL A 72 -21.77 -4.86 -0.82
C VAL A 72 -21.00 -6.11 -0.41
N CYS A 73 -20.56 -6.18 0.85
CA CYS A 73 -19.88 -7.32 1.41
C CYS A 73 -20.91 -8.37 1.87
N THR A 74 -21.02 -9.48 1.14
CA THR A 74 -21.93 -10.59 1.44
C THR A 74 -21.15 -11.88 1.63
N PRO A 75 -21.74 -12.93 2.26
CA PRO A 75 -21.10 -14.24 2.38
C PRO A 75 -20.71 -14.86 1.03
N ASP A 76 -21.52 -14.64 -0.02
CA ASP A 76 -21.25 -15.11 -1.37
C ASP A 76 -20.21 -14.27 -2.12
N ASN A 77 -20.03 -13.01 -1.73
CA ASN A 77 -18.99 -12.12 -2.27
C ASN A 77 -18.24 -11.39 -1.15
N PRO A 78 -17.42 -12.12 -0.37
CA PRO A 78 -16.74 -11.56 0.77
C PRO A 78 -15.78 -10.48 0.29
N GLY A 79 -16.06 -9.25 0.74
CA GLY A 79 -15.28 -8.09 0.40
C GLY A 79 -15.68 -7.31 -0.86
N GLY A 80 -16.81 -7.63 -1.48
CA GLY A 80 -17.32 -6.87 -2.61
C GLY A 80 -16.37 -6.88 -3.83
N PRO A 81 -16.40 -5.85 -4.69
CA PRO A 81 -15.65 -5.82 -5.95
C PRO A 81 -14.13 -5.97 -5.81
N LEU A 82 -13.59 -5.63 -4.63
CA LEU A 82 -12.16 -5.70 -4.35
C LEU A 82 -11.72 -7.07 -3.79
N GLY A 83 -12.67 -7.95 -3.45
CA GLY A 83 -12.41 -9.27 -2.84
C GLY A 83 -11.83 -9.19 -1.43
N MET A 84 -11.38 -10.33 -0.89
CA MET A 84 -10.77 -10.43 0.44
C MET A 84 -9.55 -9.52 0.61
N PRO A 85 -9.26 -9.07 1.84
CA PRO A 85 -8.00 -8.41 2.12
C PRO A 85 -6.85 -9.34 1.72
N LYS A 86 -6.11 -8.95 0.69
CA LYS A 86 -4.74 -9.44 0.51
C LYS A 86 -3.99 -8.93 1.74
N GLY A 87 -3.29 -9.82 2.44
CA GLY A 87 -2.62 -9.52 3.71
C GLY A 87 -1.70 -8.29 3.65
N PRO A 88 -1.07 -7.89 4.77
CA PRO A 88 -0.28 -6.66 4.84
C PRO A 88 0.66 -6.59 3.64
N ALA A 89 0.52 -5.51 2.87
CA ALA A 89 1.22 -5.30 1.61
C ALA A 89 2.70 -4.99 1.86
N ALA A 90 3.44 -5.96 2.39
CA ALA A 90 4.88 -6.05 2.36
C ALA A 90 5.28 -7.14 1.35
N ALA A 91 4.61 -7.17 0.19
CA ALA A 91 5.03 -8.04 -0.90
C ALA A 91 6.41 -7.53 -1.37
N ALA A 92 7.46 -8.28 -1.04
CA ALA A 92 8.82 -8.00 -1.46
C ALA A 92 8.83 -7.69 -2.97
N ARG A 93 9.35 -6.52 -3.32
CA ARG A 93 9.44 -6.10 -4.72
C ARG A 93 10.70 -6.72 -5.30
N LEU A 94 10.53 -7.48 -6.38
CA LEU A 94 11.61 -8.12 -7.10
C LEU A 94 12.01 -7.24 -8.28
N ALA A 95 13.32 -7.08 -8.46
CA ALA A 95 13.85 -6.34 -9.61
C ALA A 95 13.87 -7.22 -10.86
N ALA A 96 13.37 -6.70 -11.97
CA ALA A 96 13.49 -7.37 -13.26
C ALA A 96 14.95 -7.34 -13.75
N ALA A 97 15.50 -8.50 -14.09
CA ALA A 97 16.93 -8.65 -14.41
C ALA A 97 17.42 -7.82 -15.61
N LYS A 98 16.55 -7.43 -16.55
CA LYS A 98 16.94 -6.69 -17.77
C LYS A 98 16.83 -5.16 -17.60
N CYS A 99 15.82 -4.67 -16.90
CA CYS A 99 15.53 -3.23 -16.77
C CYS A 99 15.76 -2.67 -15.35
N GLY A 100 15.99 -3.51 -14.35
CA GLY A 100 16.21 -3.12 -12.95
C GLY A 100 14.97 -2.57 -12.23
N GLN A 101 13.82 -2.43 -12.90
CA GLN A 101 12.59 -1.94 -12.27
C GLN A 101 12.00 -2.96 -11.30
N GLN A 102 11.42 -2.45 -10.21
CA GLN A 102 10.89 -3.24 -9.11
C GLN A 102 9.38 -3.49 -9.23
N TYR A 103 8.99 -4.76 -9.25
CA TYR A 103 7.60 -5.21 -9.36
C TYR A 103 7.25 -6.15 -8.21
N MET A 104 5.97 -6.24 -7.84
CA MET A 104 5.50 -7.34 -7.00
C MET A 104 5.64 -8.66 -7.76
N SER A 105 5.76 -9.78 -7.05
CA SER A 105 5.94 -11.11 -7.66
C SER A 105 4.92 -11.41 -8.77
N SER A 106 3.63 -11.17 -8.52
CA SER A 106 2.56 -11.40 -9.49
C SER A 106 2.66 -10.48 -10.73
N SER A 107 3.08 -9.22 -10.54
CA SER A 107 3.23 -8.27 -11.64
C SER A 107 4.54 -8.47 -12.41
N LEU A 108 5.58 -9.02 -11.77
CA LEU A 108 6.86 -9.29 -12.40
C LEU A 108 6.72 -10.33 -13.52
N LEU A 109 5.95 -11.41 -13.29
CA LEU A 109 5.73 -12.46 -14.29
C LEU A 109 5.12 -11.92 -15.59
N ILE A 110 4.20 -10.96 -15.48
CA ILE A 110 3.55 -10.32 -16.64
C ILE A 110 4.51 -9.33 -17.32
N HIS A 111 5.40 -8.69 -16.56
CA HIS A 111 6.36 -7.71 -17.06
C HIS A 111 7.52 -8.34 -17.85
N ILE A 112 8.07 -9.47 -17.38
CA ILE A 112 9.25 -10.14 -17.96
C ILE A 112 9.19 -10.29 -19.49
N PRO A 113 8.12 -10.84 -20.11
CA PRO A 113 8.08 -11.01 -21.57
C PRO A 113 8.13 -9.68 -22.32
N GLN A 114 7.36 -8.69 -21.87
CA GLN A 114 7.32 -7.36 -22.49
C GLN A 114 8.65 -6.61 -22.32
N CYS A 115 9.32 -6.80 -21.19
CA CYS A 115 10.64 -6.25 -20.94
C CYS A 115 11.69 -6.86 -21.88
N TYR A 116 11.60 -8.17 -22.13
CA TYR A 116 12.52 -8.88 -23.01
C TYR A 116 12.38 -8.43 -24.47
N GLU A 117 11.15 -8.31 -24.97
CA GLU A 117 10.89 -7.80 -26.33
C GLU A 117 11.44 -6.39 -26.55
N LYS A 118 11.23 -5.48 -25.57
CA LYS A 118 11.76 -4.12 -25.64
C LYS A 118 13.28 -4.11 -25.66
N TRP A 119 13.90 -4.95 -24.84
CA TRP A 119 15.35 -5.10 -24.82
C TRP A 119 15.88 -5.58 -26.18
N LEU A 120 15.28 -6.62 -26.78
CA LEU A 120 15.67 -7.12 -28.10
C LEU A 120 15.59 -6.06 -29.21
N LYS A 121 14.51 -5.25 -29.21
CA LYS A 121 14.35 -4.16 -30.18
C LYS A 121 15.48 -3.14 -30.05
N VAL A 122 15.80 -2.74 -28.82
CA VAL A 122 16.93 -1.82 -28.55
C VAL A 122 18.26 -2.44 -28.98
N GLU A 123 18.46 -3.73 -28.73
CA GLU A 123 19.69 -4.43 -29.10
C GLU A 123 19.88 -4.59 -30.61
N SER A 124 18.78 -4.78 -31.35
CA SER A 124 18.81 -4.92 -32.82
C SER A 124 19.27 -3.66 -33.56
N VAL A 125 18.99 -2.49 -32.97
CA VAL A 125 19.35 -1.18 -33.54
C VAL A 125 20.81 -0.81 -33.21
N LYS A 126 21.41 -1.43 -32.20
CA LYS A 126 22.80 -1.17 -31.83
C LYS A 126 23.78 -1.72 -32.86
N GLY A 127 24.87 -0.99 -33.04
CA GLY A 127 25.97 -1.42 -33.89
C GLY A 127 26.61 -2.73 -33.38
N PRO A 128 27.26 -3.53 -34.24
CA PRO A 128 27.84 -4.83 -33.87
C PRO A 128 28.76 -4.82 -32.64
N ARG A 129 29.44 -3.69 -32.38
CA ARG A 129 30.34 -3.52 -31.23
C ARG A 129 29.64 -3.16 -29.92
N GLU A 130 28.42 -2.63 -29.98
CA GLU A 130 27.64 -2.25 -28.80
C GLU A 130 26.58 -3.30 -28.44
N ARG A 131 26.45 -4.35 -29.26
CA ARG A 131 25.53 -5.44 -28.99
C ARG A 131 25.96 -6.26 -27.78
N ARG A 132 25.05 -6.42 -26.82
CA ARG A 132 25.18 -7.25 -25.63
C ARG A 132 24.42 -8.55 -25.81
N GLU A 133 25.01 -9.63 -25.31
CA GLU A 133 24.33 -10.92 -25.21
C GLU A 133 23.25 -10.89 -24.12
N PRO A 134 22.17 -11.65 -24.28
CA PRO A 134 21.19 -11.79 -23.21
C PRO A 134 21.87 -12.44 -21.99
N PRO A 135 21.68 -11.92 -20.76
CA PRO A 135 22.17 -12.62 -19.57
C PRO A 135 21.66 -14.06 -19.54
N PRO A 136 22.49 -14.99 -19.04
CA PRO A 136 22.16 -16.40 -18.98
C PRO A 136 20.83 -16.59 -18.23
N PRO A 137 20.05 -17.63 -18.59
CA PRO A 137 18.88 -17.98 -17.79
C PRO A 137 19.31 -18.16 -16.32
N PRO A 138 18.47 -17.76 -15.35
CA PRO A 138 18.72 -18.07 -13.96
C PRO A 138 19.05 -19.57 -13.84
N PRO A 139 20.07 -19.97 -13.06
CA PRO A 139 20.34 -21.38 -12.85
C PRO A 139 19.04 -22.04 -12.40
N GLU A 140 18.68 -23.13 -13.08
CA GLU A 140 17.53 -23.95 -12.72
C GLU A 140 17.77 -24.40 -11.27
N LEU A 141 16.87 -24.00 -10.37
CA LEU A 141 16.94 -24.32 -8.94
C LEU A 141 16.58 -25.80 -8.73
N ASP A 142 17.31 -26.71 -9.37
CA ASP A 142 17.19 -28.16 -9.17
C ASP A 142 17.91 -28.61 -7.90
N GLN A 143 18.65 -27.70 -7.26
CA GLN A 143 19.31 -27.98 -6.00
C GLN A 143 18.30 -27.81 -4.85
N PRO A 144 18.06 -28.85 -4.04
CA PRO A 144 17.23 -28.71 -2.86
C PRO A 144 17.82 -27.61 -1.97
N LEU A 145 16.96 -26.71 -1.48
CA LEU A 145 17.36 -25.66 -0.53
C LEU A 145 18.10 -26.32 0.64
N PRO A 146 19.25 -25.79 1.10
CA PRO A 146 19.96 -26.36 2.23
C PRO A 146 19.05 -26.36 3.47
N THR A 147 18.68 -27.55 3.93
CA THR A 147 17.84 -27.78 5.11
C THR A 147 18.67 -27.92 6.38
N THR A 148 19.64 -27.04 6.60
CA THR A 148 20.38 -27.03 7.87
C THR A 148 19.81 -25.97 8.80
N PRO A 149 19.23 -26.35 9.95
CA PRO A 149 18.95 -25.43 11.03
C PRO A 149 20.29 -25.05 11.70
N ASP A 150 20.60 -23.76 11.71
CA ASP A 150 21.55 -23.16 12.67
C ASP A 150 20.76 -22.73 13.91
#